data_AF-A0A2S9CPP1-F1
#
_entry.id   AF-A0A2S9CPP1-F1
#
_cell.length_a   1.000
_cell.length_b   1.000
_cell.length_c   1.000
_cell.angle_alpha   90.00
_cell.angle_beta   90.00
_cell.angle_gamma   90.00
#
_symmetry.space_group_name_H-M   'P 1'
#
loop_
_entity.id
_entity.type
_entity.pdbx_description
1 polymer ?
#
loop_
_entity_poly.entity_id
_entity_poly.type
_entity_poly.pdbx_seq_one_letter_code
_entity_poly.pdbx_strand_id
1 'polypeptide(L)'
;MKKKIFKYKLVYYLAVITSLLLFIISAFLILDIFNDFSLFKTLFVGISLVINSFAFVNLAEKYDKAILFLNLSLFLSIMNLGYPLLLGFLNGYYVVGHFTFKFLIVLILSLLIVNMFKVNRYKDANEIENIGKRED
;
A
#
# COMPACT_ATOMS: atom_id res chain seq x y z
N MET A 1 8.60 12.70 21.00
CA MET A 1 7.60 13.41 20.17
C MET A 1 7.34 12.55 18.93
N LYS A 2 6.18 11.90 18.81
CA LYS A 2 5.89 10.97 17.68
C LYS A 2 5.87 11.78 16.36
N LYS A 3 6.76 11.46 15.42
CA LYS A 3 6.83 12.16 14.12
C LYS A 3 5.53 11.91 13.35
N LYS A 4 4.96 12.96 12.75
CA LYS A 4 3.78 12.82 11.90
C LYS A 4 4.21 12.23 10.56
N ILE A 5 3.77 11.00 10.31
CA ILE A 5 4.05 10.23 9.08
C ILE A 5 3.42 10.89 7.85
N PHE A 6 2.30 11.59 8.03
CA PHE A 6 1.56 12.26 6.96
C PHE A 6 1.45 13.76 7.23
N LYS A 7 1.79 14.57 6.23
CA LYS A 7 1.61 16.03 6.26
C LYS A 7 0.13 16.44 6.27
N TYR A 8 -0.70 15.71 5.53
CA TYR A 8 -2.12 16.01 5.35
C TYR A 8 -3.01 14.93 5.97
N LYS A 9 -4.00 15.36 6.75
CA LYS A 9 -4.94 14.47 7.47
C LYS A 9 -5.80 13.63 6.52
N LEU A 10 -6.22 14.20 5.39
CA LEU A 10 -7.01 13.51 4.37
C LEU A 10 -6.26 12.32 3.78
N VAL A 11 -4.98 12.48 3.51
CA VAL A 11 -4.10 11.45 2.92
C VAL A 11 -3.89 10.30 3.89
N TYR A 12 -3.73 10.61 5.17
CA TYR A 12 -3.68 9.59 6.22
C TYR A 12 -4.94 8.74 6.21
N TYR A 13 -6.14 9.35 6.22
CA TYR A 13 -7.39 8.60 6.21
C TYR A 13 -7.57 7.78 4.93
N LEU A 14 -7.19 8.34 3.77
CA LEU A 14 -7.22 7.61 2.50
C LEU A 14 -6.32 6.36 2.56
N ALA A 15 -5.11 6.49 3.10
CA ALA A 15 -4.18 5.38 3.25
C ALA A 15 -4.69 4.33 4.24
N VAL A 16 -5.31 4.74 5.36
CA VAL A 16 -5.95 3.81 6.31
C VAL A 16 -7.07 3.03 5.63
N ILE A 17 -7.99 3.72 4.94
CA ILE A 17 -9.11 3.08 4.23
C ILE A 17 -8.59 2.12 3.15
N THR A 18 -7.57 2.53 2.40
CA THR A 18 -6.96 1.68 1.37
C THR A 18 -6.33 0.43 1.98
N SER A 19 -5.58 0.56 3.06
CA SER A 19 -4.97 -0.58 3.75
C SER A 19 -6.01 -1.54 4.34
N LEU A 20 -7.13 -1.02 4.84
CA LEU A 20 -8.25 -1.82 5.32
C LEU A 20 -8.90 -2.62 4.19
N LEU A 21 -9.15 -1.99 3.04
CA LEU A 21 -9.71 -2.66 1.86
C LEU A 21 -8.78 -3.77 1.37
N LEU A 22 -7.47 -3.51 1.28
CA LEU A 22 -6.48 -4.52 0.88
C LEU A 22 -6.42 -5.69 1.87
N PHE A 23 -6.52 -5.42 3.17
CA PHE A 23 -6.60 -6.47 4.18
C PHE A 23 -7.84 -7.35 4.02
N ILE A 24 -9.02 -6.75 3.83
CA ILE A 24 -10.28 -7.48 3.61
C ILE A 24 -10.20 -8.32 2.33
N ILE A 25 -9.68 -7.77 1.23
CA ILE A 25 -9.50 -8.51 -0.03
C ILE A 25 -8.58 -9.73 0.20
N SER A 26 -7.46 -9.57 0.91
CA SER A 26 -6.57 -10.69 1.23
C SER A 26 -7.23 -11.75 2.10
N ALA A 27 -8.12 -11.37 3.02
CA ALA A 27 -8.88 -12.34 3.81
C ALA A 27 -9.83 -13.17 2.94
N PHE A 28 -10.50 -12.54 1.96
CA PHE A 28 -11.36 -13.27 1.01
C PHE A 28 -10.59 -14.20 0.07
N LEU A 29 -9.33 -13.90 -0.26
CA LEU A 29 -8.48 -14.79 -1.05
C LEU A 29 -8.21 -16.15 -0.38
N ILE A 30 -8.43 -16.28 0.93
CA ILE A 30 -8.36 -17.57 1.62
C ILE A 30 -9.43 -18.53 1.07
N LEU A 31 -10.59 -18.03 0.64
CA LEU A 31 -11.65 -18.86 0.06
C LEU A 31 -11.20 -19.54 -1.24
N ASP A 32 -10.36 -18.87 -2.04
CA ASP A 32 -9.82 -19.45 -3.29
C ASP A 32 -8.90 -20.65 -3.04
N ILE A 33 -8.28 -20.74 -1.87
CA ILE A 33 -7.45 -21.91 -1.49
C ILE A 33 -8.31 -23.17 -1.38
N PHE A 34 -9.56 -23.03 -0.92
CA PHE A 34 -10.50 -24.16 -0.81
C PHE A 34 -11.04 -24.61 -2.16
N ASN A 35 -11.10 -23.71 -3.15
CA ASN A 35 -11.56 -24.03 -4.50
C ASN A 35 -10.48 -24.78 -5.30
N ASP A 36 -9.22 -24.37 -5.21
CA ASP A 36 -8.11 -25.00 -5.93
C ASP A 36 -6.81 -24.92 -5.11
N PHE A 37 -6.49 -26.01 -4.43
CA PHE A 37 -5.37 -26.08 -3.51
C PHE A 37 -4.03 -26.12 -4.25
N SER A 38 -3.15 -25.18 -3.92
CA SER A 38 -1.75 -25.18 -4.36
C SER A 38 -0.87 -24.60 -3.28
N LEU A 39 0.24 -25.28 -2.96
CA LEU A 39 1.22 -24.82 -1.97
C LEU A 39 1.70 -23.38 -2.23
N PHE A 40 1.97 -23.05 -3.50
CA PHE A 40 2.41 -21.72 -3.88
C PHE A 40 1.31 -20.66 -3.69
N LYS A 41 0.06 -20.99 -4.03
CA LYS A 41 -1.09 -20.09 -3.81
C LYS A 41 -1.30 -19.85 -2.31
N THR A 42 -1.25 -20.90 -1.50
CA THR A 42 -1.41 -20.82 -0.04
C THR A 42 -0.31 -19.95 0.59
N LEU A 43 0.95 -20.15 0.20
CA LEU A 43 2.06 -19.32 0.67
C LEU A 43 1.88 -17.85 0.28
N PHE A 44 1.50 -17.59 -0.97
CA PHE A 44 1.27 -16.25 -1.46
C PHE A 44 0.13 -15.54 -0.72
N VAL A 45 -1.01 -16.20 -0.54
CA VAL A 45 -2.15 -15.67 0.21
C VAL A 45 -1.78 -15.43 1.67
N GLY A 46 -1.06 -16.35 2.31
CA GLY A 46 -0.59 -16.20 3.69
C GLY A 46 0.34 -15.00 3.88
N ILE A 47 1.35 -14.86 3.01
CA ILE A 47 2.27 -13.71 3.03
C ILE A 47 1.52 -12.39 2.79
N SER A 48 0.58 -12.38 1.84
CA SER A 48 -0.26 -11.22 1.53
C SER A 48 -1.12 -10.81 2.73
N LEU A 49 -1.75 -11.77 3.41
CA LEU A 49 -2.55 -11.52 4.60
C LEU A 49 -1.73 -10.88 5.72
N VAL A 50 -0.54 -11.45 5.99
CA VAL A 50 0.37 -10.91 7.02
C VAL A 50 0.78 -9.48 6.67
N ILE A 51 1.28 -9.24 5.46
CA ILE A 51 1.75 -7.90 5.07
C ILE A 51 0.62 -6.86 5.10
N ASN A 52 -0.57 -7.21 4.63
CA ASN A 52 -1.71 -6.28 4.61
C ASN A 52 -2.25 -6.01 6.03
N SER A 53 -2.25 -7.02 6.91
CA SER A 53 -2.58 -6.82 8.33
C SER A 53 -1.59 -5.90 9.02
N PHE A 54 -0.28 -6.12 8.82
CA PHE A 54 0.76 -5.25 9.35
C PHE A 54 0.66 -3.83 8.78
N ALA A 55 0.36 -3.66 7.50
CA ALA A 55 0.17 -2.35 6.90
C ALA A 55 -0.98 -1.58 7.57
N PHE A 56 -2.13 -2.23 7.76
CA PHE A 56 -3.29 -1.63 8.41
C PHE A 56 -3.01 -1.26 9.87
N VAL A 57 -2.52 -2.20 10.69
CA VAL A 57 -2.23 -1.96 12.11
C VAL A 57 -1.18 -0.87 12.28
N ASN A 58 -0.09 -0.91 11.50
CA ASN A 58 0.95 0.11 11.61
C ASN A 58 0.46 1.50 11.21
N LEU A 59 -0.44 1.61 10.22
CA LEU A 59 -1.06 2.89 9.88
C LEU A 59 -2.04 3.36 10.95
N ALA A 60 -2.89 2.49 11.47
CA ALA A 60 -3.88 2.82 12.49
C ALA A 60 -3.20 3.32 13.77
N GLU A 61 -2.13 2.66 14.21
CA GLU A 61 -1.37 3.00 15.42
C GLU A 61 -0.29 4.08 15.18
N LYS A 62 -0.10 4.50 13.91
CA LYS A 62 0.85 5.54 13.49
C LYS A 62 2.30 5.22 13.86
N TYR A 63 2.72 3.98 13.64
CA TYR A 63 4.11 3.58 13.82
C TYR A 63 5.01 4.12 12.71
N ASP A 64 6.25 4.47 13.03
CA ASP A 64 7.22 5.03 12.07
C ASP A 64 7.48 4.13 10.85
N LYS A 65 7.29 2.80 11.01
CA LYS A 65 7.45 1.81 9.93
C LYS A 65 6.21 1.63 9.04
N ALA A 66 5.10 2.34 9.29
CA ALA A 66 3.83 2.17 8.57
C ALA A 66 3.97 2.35 7.05
N ILE A 67 4.82 3.27 6.61
CA ILE A 67 5.05 3.53 5.18
C ILE A 67 5.66 2.31 4.48
N LEU A 68 6.58 1.62 5.15
CA LEU A 68 7.25 0.44 4.57
C LEU A 68 6.24 -0.67 4.30
N PHE A 69 5.39 -0.97 5.27
CA PHE A 69 4.35 -2.00 5.10
C PHE A 69 3.27 -1.60 4.10
N LEU A 70 2.89 -0.31 4.04
CA LEU A 70 1.96 0.19 3.04
C LEU A 70 2.51 0.04 1.62
N ASN A 71 3.77 0.39 1.40
CA ASN A 71 4.40 0.24 0.08
C ASN A 71 4.53 -1.24 -0.32
N LEU A 72 4.86 -2.11 0.63
CA LEU A 72 4.96 -3.55 0.38
C LEU A 72 3.59 -4.17 0.04
N SER A 73 2.54 -3.73 0.76
CA SER A 73 1.14 -4.09 0.49
C SER A 73 0.70 -3.69 -0.91
N LEU A 74 1.03 -2.46 -1.33
CA LEU A 74 0.69 -1.96 -2.67
C LEU A 74 1.49 -2.67 -3.77
N PHE A 75 2.77 -2.94 -3.53
CA PHE A 75 3.59 -3.74 -4.45
C PHE A 75 2.98 -5.12 -4.69
N LEU A 76 2.57 -5.82 -3.62
CA LEU A 76 1.87 -7.10 -3.74
C LEU A 76 0.56 -6.99 -4.50
N SER A 77 -0.21 -5.93 -4.27
CA SER A 77 -1.47 -5.68 -4.99
C SER A 77 -1.24 -5.48 -6.48
N ILE A 78 -0.22 -4.70 -6.86
CA ILE A 78 0.19 -4.48 -8.25
C ILE A 78 0.66 -5.80 -8.88
N MET A 79 1.42 -6.63 -8.18
CA MET A 79 1.83 -7.94 -8.69
C MET A 79 0.63 -8.86 -8.91
N ASN A 80 -0.28 -8.93 -7.93
CA ASN A 80 -1.44 -9.82 -7.99
C ASN A 80 -2.40 -9.45 -9.13
N LEU A 81 -2.62 -8.15 -9.36
CA LEU A 81 -3.55 -7.67 -10.40
C LEU A 81 -2.87 -7.42 -11.74
N GLY A 82 -1.63 -6.92 -11.73
CA GLY A 82 -0.90 -6.52 -12.92
C GLY A 82 -0.25 -7.67 -13.67
N TYR A 83 0.21 -8.71 -12.98
CA TYR A 83 0.84 -9.87 -13.64
C TYR A 83 -0.15 -10.64 -14.54
N PRO A 84 -1.36 -11.02 -14.08
CA PRO A 84 -2.35 -11.64 -14.95
C PRO A 84 -2.78 -10.75 -16.12
N LEU A 85 -2.82 -9.43 -15.88
CA LEU A 85 -3.21 -8.44 -16.88
C LEU A 85 -2.16 -8.33 -18.00
N LEU A 86 -0.87 -8.33 -17.62
CA LEU A 86 0.25 -8.33 -18.55
C LEU A 86 0.30 -9.62 -19.38
N LEU A 87 0.13 -10.79 -18.73
CA LEU A 87 0.06 -12.08 -19.44
C LEU A 87 -1.15 -12.15 -20.38
N GLY A 88 -2.32 -11.69 -19.94
CA GLY A 88 -3.51 -11.63 -20.79
C GLY A 88 -3.30 -10.75 -22.02
N PHE A 89 -2.60 -9.61 -21.85
CA PHE A 89 -2.30 -8.70 -22.96
C PHE A 89 -1.34 -9.33 -23.97
N LEU A 90 -0.26 -9.95 -23.48
CA LEU A 90 0.73 -10.63 -24.34
C LEU A 90 0.12 -11.82 -25.09
N ASN A 91 -0.86 -12.50 -24.51
CA ASN A 91 -1.57 -13.62 -25.14
C ASN A 91 -2.71 -13.17 -26.09
N GLY A 92 -2.84 -11.87 -26.38
CA GLY A 92 -3.84 -11.36 -27.33
C GLY A 92 -5.29 -11.43 -26.83
N TYR A 93 -5.51 -11.65 -25.54
CA TYR A 93 -6.85 -11.60 -24.96
C TYR A 93 -7.37 -10.15 -24.95
N TYR A 94 -8.68 -9.96 -25.15
CA TYR A 94 -9.33 -8.65 -24.98
C TYR A 94 -9.41 -8.29 -23.49
N VAL A 95 -8.26 -7.94 -22.89
CA VAL A 95 -8.10 -7.59 -21.47
C VAL A 95 -8.90 -6.34 -21.07
N VAL A 96 -9.29 -5.54 -22.08
CA VAL A 96 -10.00 -4.26 -21.99
C VAL A 96 -11.36 -4.37 -21.29
N GLY A 97 -12.01 -5.54 -21.29
CA GLY A 97 -13.35 -5.72 -20.71
C GLY A 97 -13.39 -6.08 -19.22
N HIS A 98 -12.39 -6.81 -18.70
CA HIS A 98 -12.49 -7.45 -17.38
C HIS A 98 -11.54 -6.90 -16.31
N PHE A 99 -10.37 -6.38 -16.68
CA PHE A 99 -9.28 -6.14 -15.73
C PHE A 99 -8.80 -4.69 -15.65
N THR A 100 -9.03 -3.91 -16.70
CA THR A 100 -8.61 -2.49 -16.81
C THR A 100 -9.13 -1.63 -15.67
N PHE A 101 -10.42 -1.72 -15.33
CA PHE A 101 -11.01 -0.81 -14.33
C PHE A 101 -10.47 -1.05 -12.91
N LYS A 102 -10.39 -2.33 -12.49
CA LYS A 102 -9.86 -2.71 -11.16
C LYS A 102 -8.38 -2.38 -11.03
N PHE A 103 -7.59 -2.69 -12.07
CA PHE A 103 -6.16 -2.38 -12.08
C PHE A 103 -5.89 -0.88 -12.12
N LEU A 104 -6.61 -0.12 -12.93
CA LEU A 104 -6.46 1.34 -13.03
C LEU A 104 -6.80 2.02 -11.71
N ILE A 105 -7.84 1.58 -11.00
CA ILE A 105 -8.18 2.09 -9.67
C ILE A 105 -7.07 1.82 -8.66
N VAL A 106 -6.56 0.58 -8.61
CA VAL A 106 -5.46 0.22 -7.71
C VAL A 106 -4.17 0.97 -8.07
N LEU A 107 -3.90 1.15 -9.35
CA LEU A 107 -2.76 1.92 -9.85
C LEU A 107 -2.87 3.40 -9.49
N ILE A 108 -4.06 4.01 -9.66
CA ILE A 108 -4.32 5.41 -9.31
C ILE A 108 -4.22 5.60 -7.79
N LEU A 109 -4.78 4.71 -6.98
CA LEU A 109 -4.64 4.73 -5.52
C LEU A 109 -3.17 4.61 -5.11
N SER A 110 -2.44 3.67 -5.71
CA SER A 110 -1.00 3.48 -5.48
C SER A 110 -0.20 4.71 -5.88
N LEU A 111 -0.49 5.32 -7.03
CA LEU A 111 0.17 6.53 -7.51
C LEU A 111 -0.15 7.75 -6.64
N LEU A 112 -1.40 7.93 -6.20
CA LEU A 112 -1.79 9.02 -5.29
C LEU A 112 -1.05 8.91 -3.96
N ILE A 113 -1.00 7.70 -3.41
CA ILE A 113 -0.26 7.36 -2.21
C ILE A 113 1.23 7.67 -2.45
N VAL A 114 1.88 7.03 -3.43
CA VAL A 114 3.33 7.16 -3.69
C VAL A 114 3.76 8.58 -4.07
N ASN A 115 3.00 9.32 -4.89
CA ASN A 115 3.35 10.70 -5.29
C ASN A 115 3.19 11.70 -4.14
N MET A 116 2.19 11.57 -3.27
CA MET A 116 2.11 12.41 -2.07
C MET A 116 3.18 12.05 -1.04
N PHE A 117 3.72 10.84 -1.12
CA PHE A 117 4.78 10.37 -0.25
C PHE A 117 6.17 10.84 -0.62
N LYS A 118 6.36 11.69 -1.66
CA LYS A 118 7.68 12.22 -2.07
C LYS A 118 8.56 12.37 -0.83
N VAL A 119 9.40 11.35 -0.64
CA VAL A 119 10.06 11.14 0.64
C VAL A 119 10.98 12.32 0.73
N ASN A 120 10.72 13.24 1.66
CA ASN A 120 11.68 14.26 2.03
C ASN A 120 12.87 13.52 2.67
N ARG A 121 13.69 12.88 1.84
CA ARG A 121 15.06 12.58 2.17
C ARG A 121 15.72 13.95 2.25
N TYR A 122 16.01 14.37 3.48
CA TYR A 122 16.74 15.59 3.79
C TYR A 122 16.08 16.90 3.35
N LYS A 123 15.32 17.47 4.28
CA LYS A 123 15.46 18.89 4.67
C LYS A 123 14.96 18.98 6.11
N ASP A 124 15.70 19.69 6.94
CA ASP A 124 15.46 19.96 8.36
C ASP A 124 16.04 18.96 9.38
N ALA A 125 17.30 18.57 9.15
CA ALA A 125 18.26 18.43 10.26
C ALA A 125 18.64 19.80 10.90
N ASN A 126 18.00 20.90 10.46
CA ASN A 126 18.29 22.28 10.90
C ASN A 126 17.18 22.93 11.74
N GLU A 127 16.10 22.24 12.14
CA GLU A 127 15.12 22.83 13.09
C GLU A 127 15.55 22.74 14.57
N ILE A 128 16.81 22.36 14.85
CA ILE A 128 17.42 22.43 16.20
C ILE A 128 18.38 23.65 16.31
N GLU A 129 18.25 24.67 15.46
CA GLU A 129 19.15 25.84 15.52
C GLU A 129 18.43 27.20 15.65
N ASN A 130 17.18 27.25 16.12
CA ASN A 130 16.57 28.54 16.48
C ASN A 130 15.56 28.52 17.65
N ILE A 131 15.63 27.51 18.52
CA ILE A 131 15.01 27.60 19.86
C ILE A 131 16.09 28.14 20.80
N GLY A 132 16.28 29.47 20.85
CA GLY A 132 17.18 30.09 21.82
C GLY A 132 17.89 31.39 21.46
N LYS A 133 17.75 31.95 20.26
CA LYS A 133 18.22 33.32 19.99
C LYS A 133 17.07 34.30 20.23
N ARG A 134 17.02 34.84 21.44
CA ARG A 134 16.35 36.10 21.75
C ARG A 134 17.00 37.19 20.89
N GLU A 135 16.21 37.86 20.08
CA GLU A 135 16.50 39.24 19.67
C GLU A 135 15.44 40.09 20.40
N ASP A 136 15.94 40.84 21.39
CA ASP A 136 15.36 41.91 22.21
C ASP A 136 13.90 41.80 22.71
#